data_AF-A0A7R9BXL7-F1
#
_entry.id   AF-A0A7R9BXL7-F1
#
_cell.length_a   1.000
_cell.length_b   1.000
_cell.length_c   1.000
_cell.angle_alpha   90.00
_cell.angle_beta   90.00
_cell.angle_gamma   90.00
#
_symmetry.space_group_name_H-M   'P 1'
#
loop_
_entity.id
_entity.type
_entity.pdbx_description
1 polymer ?
#
loop_
_entity_poly.entity_id
_entity_poly.type
_entity_poly.pdbx_seq_one_letter_code
_entity_poly.pdbx_strand_id
1 'polypeptide(L)'
;MNKMAANGVKSGDQQMNKNKKQLKVVVVGGGLVGTMAAALFAKRGHEVLIYELREDIRKLEHVPGRSINLALSLRGIEALRRLGIADSLLATHAIPMFARMIHSVDGQKRPIPYGKGNEVQYSTVQYIHK
;
A
#
# COMPACT_ATOMS: atom_id res chain seq x y z
N MET A 1 38.36 -35.71 -23.72
CA MET A 1 39.10 -35.62 -22.44
C MET A 1 38.60 -34.42 -21.64
N ASN A 2 38.23 -34.67 -20.37
CA ASN A 2 38.14 -33.82 -19.17
C ASN A 2 37.52 -32.41 -19.25
N LYS A 3 36.33 -32.17 -18.66
CA LYS A 3 36.01 -31.95 -17.22
C LYS A 3 36.72 -30.73 -16.61
N MET A 4 35.93 -29.75 -16.15
CA MET A 4 35.96 -29.30 -14.76
C MET A 4 34.68 -28.55 -14.39
N ALA A 5 34.12 -28.91 -13.24
CA ALA A 5 32.86 -28.47 -12.68
C ALA A 5 33.04 -27.20 -11.83
N ALA A 6 31.98 -26.41 -11.73
CA ALA A 6 31.74 -25.52 -10.60
C ALA A 6 30.26 -25.63 -10.21
N ASN A 7 29.99 -26.52 -9.25
CA ASN A 7 28.76 -26.51 -8.46
C ASN A 7 28.88 -25.38 -7.44
N GLY A 8 27.84 -24.57 -7.28
CA GLY A 8 27.81 -23.55 -6.23
C GLY A 8 26.50 -22.79 -6.14
N VAL A 9 25.62 -23.29 -5.27
CA VAL A 9 24.57 -22.56 -4.55
C VAL A 9 23.41 -21.99 -5.39
N LYS A 10 22.42 -22.86 -5.68
CA LYS A 10 21.03 -22.40 -5.83
C LYS A 10 20.44 -22.26 -4.43
N SER A 11 20.60 -21.08 -3.83
CA SER A 11 19.94 -20.68 -2.58
C SER A 11 18.43 -20.81 -2.78
N GLY A 12 17.80 -21.61 -1.92
CA GLY A 12 16.42 -22.01 -2.04
C GLY A 12 15.45 -20.86 -1.80
N ASP A 13 14.56 -20.63 -2.77
CA ASP A 13 13.26 -19.99 -2.58
C ASP A 13 12.31 -20.26 -3.77
N GLN A 14 12.43 -21.42 -4.43
CA GLN A 14 11.48 -21.84 -5.46
C GLN A 14 11.10 -23.31 -5.31
N GLN A 15 10.40 -23.62 -4.22
CA GLN A 15 9.54 -24.80 -4.17
C GLN A 15 8.24 -24.46 -3.41
N MET A 16 7.43 -23.60 -4.02
CA MET A 16 6.06 -23.32 -3.55
C MET A 16 5.07 -24.24 -4.27
N ASN A 17 4.80 -25.37 -3.60
CA ASN A 17 3.60 -26.20 -3.63
C ASN A 17 2.72 -26.16 -4.90
N LYS A 18 2.90 -27.19 -5.75
CA LYS A 18 2.27 -27.41 -7.06
C LYS A 18 0.79 -27.86 -7.03
N ASN A 19 -0.01 -27.40 -6.06
CA ASN A 19 -1.43 -27.81 -5.96
C ASN A 19 -2.37 -26.78 -5.31
N LYS A 20 -2.13 -25.48 -5.51
CA LYS A 20 -3.10 -24.46 -5.08
C LYS A 20 -4.20 -24.31 -6.12
N LYS A 21 -5.43 -24.71 -5.77
CA LYS A 21 -6.62 -24.49 -6.61
C LYS A 21 -6.77 -22.99 -6.89
N GLN A 22 -6.70 -22.63 -8.17
CA GLN A 22 -7.04 -21.29 -8.61
C GLN A 22 -8.53 -21.06 -8.36
N LEU A 23 -8.86 -19.97 -7.69
CA LEU A 23 -10.23 -19.57 -7.41
C LEU A 23 -10.56 -18.35 -8.27
N LYS A 24 -11.84 -18.22 -8.63
CA LYS A 24 -12.40 -17.00 -9.17
C LYS A 24 -12.94 -16.18 -8.01
N VAL A 25 -12.43 -14.97 -7.83
CA VAL A 25 -12.79 -14.07 -6.74
C VAL A 25 -13.43 -12.82 -7.34
N VAL A 26 -14.61 -12.48 -6.84
CA VAL A 26 -15.27 -11.21 -7.17
C VAL A 26 -15.11 -10.26 -6.00
N VAL A 27 -14.59 -9.06 -6.27
CA VAL A 27 -14.50 -7.96 -5.30
C VAL A 27 -15.47 -6.87 -5.74
N VAL A 28 -16.43 -6.53 -4.88
CA VAL A 28 -17.36 -5.43 -5.10
C VAL A 28 -16.85 -4.21 -4.35
N GLY A 29 -16.49 -3.16 -5.07
CA GLY A 29 -15.86 -1.93 -4.58
C GLY A 29 -14.38 -1.85 -4.96
N GLY A 30 -14.04 -0.90 -5.83
CA GLY A 30 -12.69 -0.52 -6.25
C GLY A 30 -12.05 0.58 -5.37
N GLY A 31 -12.49 0.71 -4.11
CA GLY A 31 -11.87 1.61 -3.14
C GLY A 31 -10.52 1.10 -2.61
N LEU A 32 -9.97 1.79 -1.60
CA LEU A 32 -8.65 1.47 -1.02
C LEU A 32 -8.53 0.01 -0.55
N VAL A 33 -9.53 -0.47 0.22
CA VAL A 33 -9.51 -1.82 0.77
C VAL A 33 -9.78 -2.87 -0.30
N GLY A 34 -10.73 -2.61 -1.20
CA GLY A 34 -11.11 -3.56 -2.25
C GLY A 34 -9.99 -3.80 -3.25
N THR A 35 -9.33 -2.73 -3.70
CA THR A 35 -8.16 -2.82 -4.59
C THR A 35 -6.98 -3.52 -3.91
N MET A 36 -6.73 -3.22 -2.63
CA MET A 36 -5.70 -3.93 -1.86
C MET A 36 -5.99 -5.43 -1.73
N ALA A 37 -7.24 -5.81 -1.42
CA ALA A 37 -7.66 -7.21 -1.34
C ALA A 37 -7.51 -7.91 -2.70
N ALA A 38 -7.98 -7.27 -3.77
CA ALA A 38 -7.87 -7.78 -5.13
C ALA A 38 -6.41 -8.02 -5.54
N ALA A 39 -5.51 -7.06 -5.28
CA ALA A 39 -4.09 -7.19 -5.55
C ALA A 39 -3.46 -8.34 -4.75
N LEU A 40 -3.87 -8.53 -3.49
CA LEU A 40 -3.40 -9.64 -2.65
C LEU A 40 -3.93 -11.00 -3.09
N PHE A 41 -5.13 -11.10 -3.66
CA PHE A 41 -5.65 -12.34 -4.25
C PHE A 41 -4.95 -12.65 -5.58
N ALA A 42 -4.77 -11.64 -6.44
CA ALA A 42 -4.05 -11.78 -7.70
C ALA A 42 -2.59 -12.21 -7.47
N LYS A 43 -1.89 -11.61 -6.50
CA LYS A 43 -0.53 -12.01 -6.10
C LYS A 43 -0.43 -13.46 -5.62
N ARG A 44 -1.54 -14.05 -5.13
CA ARG A 44 -1.62 -15.47 -4.75
C ARG A 44 -1.98 -16.41 -5.91
N GLY A 45 -2.15 -15.88 -7.12
CA GLY A 45 -2.44 -16.63 -8.33
C GLY A 45 -3.94 -16.86 -8.61
N HIS A 46 -4.83 -16.11 -7.96
CA HIS A 46 -6.28 -16.20 -8.21
C HIS A 46 -6.72 -15.32 -9.38
N GLU A 47 -7.80 -15.72 -10.06
CA GLU A 47 -8.48 -14.87 -11.04
C GLU A 47 -9.39 -13.91 -10.28
N VAL A 48 -9.20 -12.60 -10.46
CA VAL A 48 -9.92 -11.58 -9.68
C VAL A 48 -10.67 -10.64 -10.61
N LEU A 49 -11.96 -10.46 -10.35
CA LEU A 49 -12.82 -9.48 -11.00
C LEU A 49 -13.19 -8.40 -10.00
N ILE A 50 -13.05 -7.13 -10.38
CA ILE A 50 -13.44 -5.99 -9.55
C ILE A 50 -14.61 -5.29 -10.21
N TYR A 51 -15.68 -5.06 -9.46
CA TYR A 51 -16.80 -4.22 -9.88
C TYR A 51 -16.81 -2.95 -9.02
N GLU A 52 -16.72 -1.79 -9.66
CA GLU A 52 -16.84 -0.48 -9.02
C GLU A 52 -18.03 0.24 -9.65
N LEU A 53 -18.81 0.93 -8.81
CA LEU A 53 -19.97 1.69 -9.25
C LEU A 53 -19.55 3.00 -9.92
N ARG A 54 -18.49 3.62 -9.41
CA ARG A 54 -17.94 4.88 -9.92
C ARG A 54 -17.17 4.67 -11.21
N GLU A 55 -17.08 5.73 -12.01
CA GLU A 55 -16.18 5.78 -13.14
C GLU A 55 -14.70 5.68 -12.71
N ASP A 56 -13.84 5.26 -13.63
CA ASP A 56 -12.41 5.16 -13.40
C ASP A 56 -11.82 6.56 -13.15
N ILE A 57 -11.54 6.85 -11.88
CA ILE A 57 -11.03 8.15 -11.42
C ILE A 57 -9.72 8.59 -12.07
N ARG A 58 -8.98 7.67 -12.70
CA ARG A 58 -7.73 7.98 -13.42
C ARG A 58 -7.96 8.62 -14.79
N LYS A 59 -9.19 8.53 -15.31
CA LYS A 59 -9.58 9.06 -16.62
C LYS A 59 -10.40 10.35 -16.52
N LEU A 60 -10.76 10.77 -15.32
CA LEU A 60 -11.57 11.96 -15.09
C LEU A 60 -10.67 13.20 -15.03
N GLU A 61 -11.05 14.28 -15.72
CA GLU A 61 -10.43 15.61 -15.57
C GLU A 61 -10.83 16.33 -14.28
N HIS A 62 -11.89 15.84 -13.63
CA HIS A 62 -12.28 16.30 -12.31
C HIS A 62 -12.84 15.11 -11.56
N VAL A 63 -12.22 14.75 -10.44
CA VAL A 63 -12.71 13.65 -9.62
C VAL A 63 -13.75 14.19 -8.64
N PRO A 64 -15.05 13.90 -8.82
CA PRO A 64 -16.07 14.37 -7.90
C PRO A 64 -15.89 13.70 -6.53
N GLY A 65 -15.79 14.51 -5.47
CA GLY A 65 -15.62 14.05 -4.10
C GLY A 65 -14.81 15.03 -3.25
N ARG A 66 -14.71 14.77 -1.95
CA ARG A 66 -13.79 15.53 -1.09
C ARG A 66 -12.41 14.88 -1.13
N SER A 67 -11.37 15.70 -1.24
CA SER A 67 -10.01 15.24 -0.94
C SER A 67 -9.95 14.77 0.50
N ILE A 68 -9.64 13.48 0.69
CA ILE A 68 -9.43 12.90 2.01
C ILE A 68 -7.93 12.79 2.21
N ASN A 69 -7.40 13.63 3.09
CA ASN A 69 -6.08 13.40 3.67
C ASN A 69 -6.21 12.22 4.62
N LEU A 70 -5.49 11.13 4.32
CA LEU A 70 -5.48 9.92 5.11
C LEU A 70 -4.17 9.83 5.88
N ALA A 71 -4.28 9.59 7.19
CA ALA A 71 -3.15 9.21 8.01
C ALA A 71 -2.86 7.72 7.83
N LEU A 72 -1.76 7.40 7.16
CA LEU A 72 -1.21 6.07 7.01
C LEU A 72 -0.34 5.71 8.21
N SER A 73 -0.78 4.70 8.96
CA SER A 73 -0.05 4.15 10.11
C SER A 73 0.87 3.01 9.70
N LEU A 74 1.71 2.53 10.64
CA LEU A 74 2.58 1.37 10.45
C LEU A 74 1.85 0.15 9.89
N ARG A 75 0.61 -0.11 10.34
CA ARG A 75 -0.19 -1.25 9.85
C ARG A 75 -0.53 -1.12 8.37
N GLY A 76 -0.89 0.09 7.93
CA GLY A 76 -1.17 0.37 6.52
C GLY A 76 0.08 0.27 5.66
N ILE A 77 1.22 0.75 6.15
CA ILE A 77 2.51 0.62 5.47
C ILE A 77 2.88 -0.86 5.30
N GLU A 78 2.75 -1.66 6.36
CA GLU A 78 3.07 -3.09 6.32
C GLU A 78 2.18 -3.86 5.33
N ALA A 79 0.91 -3.48 5.27
CA ALA A 79 -0.02 -3.94 4.25
C ALA A 79 0.47 -3.66 2.82
N LEU A 80 0.96 -2.44 2.56
CA LEU A 80 1.51 -2.03 1.27
C LEU A 80 2.86 -2.71 0.96
N ARG A 81 3.68 -3.01 1.98
CA ARG A 81 4.94 -3.77 1.81
C ARG A 81 4.69 -5.17 1.30
N ARG A 82 3.60 -5.82 1.73
CA ARG A 82 3.19 -7.13 1.18
C ARG A 82 2.88 -7.08 -0.31
N LEU A 83 2.56 -5.90 -0.85
CA LEU A 83 2.37 -5.67 -2.29
C LEU A 83 3.64 -5.14 -2.99
N GLY A 84 4.69 -4.78 -2.25
CA GLY A 84 5.94 -4.25 -2.80
C GLY A 84 5.87 -2.79 -3.25
N ILE A 85 4.84 -2.04 -2.82
CA ILE A 85 4.60 -0.65 -3.28
C ILE A 85 4.83 0.40 -2.20
N ALA A 86 5.08 -0.01 -0.95
CA ALA A 86 5.19 0.90 0.18
C ALA A 86 6.27 1.98 -0.02
N ASP A 87 7.50 1.59 -0.37
CA ASP A 87 8.62 2.53 -0.41
C ASP A 87 8.44 3.58 -1.52
N SER A 88 7.99 3.16 -2.70
CA SER A 88 7.66 4.07 -3.80
C SER A 88 6.55 5.04 -3.42
N LEU A 89 5.45 4.54 -2.83
CA LEU A 89 4.32 5.37 -2.39
C LEU A 89 4.75 6.38 -1.33
N LEU A 90 5.52 5.96 -0.34
CA LEU A 90 6.00 6.83 0.74
C LEU A 90 6.95 7.92 0.22
N ALA A 91 7.78 7.61 -0.77
CA ALA A 91 8.72 8.57 -1.36
C ALA A 91 8.05 9.63 -2.25
N THR A 92 6.93 9.29 -2.89
CA THR A 92 6.34 10.12 -3.96
C THR A 92 4.99 10.75 -3.59
N HIS A 93 4.23 10.15 -2.68
CA HIS A 93 2.84 10.52 -2.40
C HIS A 93 2.50 10.61 -0.90
N ALA A 94 3.51 10.65 -0.02
CA ALA A 94 3.29 10.74 1.42
C ALA A 94 4.19 11.78 2.10
N ILE A 95 3.65 12.42 3.14
CA ILE A 95 4.34 13.43 3.96
C ILE A 95 4.46 12.90 5.39
N PRO A 96 5.67 12.83 5.98
CA PRO A 96 5.83 12.34 7.34
C PRO A 96 5.25 13.30 8.38
N MET A 97 4.60 12.74 9.39
CA MET A 97 4.02 13.42 10.54
C MET A 97 4.61 12.81 11.82
N PHE A 98 5.47 13.57 12.49
CA PHE A 98 6.21 13.12 13.69
C PHE A 98 5.43 13.35 14.99
N ALA A 99 4.54 14.33 15.00
CA ALA A 99 3.78 14.72 16.19
C ALA A 99 2.40 15.27 15.82
N ARG A 100 1.49 15.25 16.80
CA ARG A 100 0.27 16.06 16.77
C ARG A 100 0.61 17.47 17.24
N MET A 101 0.29 18.48 16.43
CA MET A 101 0.44 19.86 16.84
C MET A 101 -0.87 20.35 17.49
N ILE A 102 -0.83 20.71 18.76
CA ILE A 102 -1.96 21.31 19.47
C ILE A 102 -1.83 22.82 19.39
N HIS A 103 -2.87 23.48 18.91
CA HIS A 103 -3.00 24.93 18.92
C HIS A 103 -3.96 25.33 20.04
N SER A 104 -3.42 26.01 21.05
CA SER A 104 -4.21 26.54 22.16
C SER A 104 -4.93 27.83 21.76
N VAL A 105 -5.97 28.21 22.50
CA VAL A 105 -6.77 29.42 22.24
C VAL A 105 -5.97 30.73 22.37
N ASP A 106 -4.90 30.72 23.16
CA ASP A 106 -3.94 31.80 23.33
C ASP A 106 -2.89 31.87 22.20
N GLY A 107 -3.01 31.01 21.19
CA GLY A 107 -2.10 30.94 20.04
C GLY A 107 -0.85 30.08 20.28
N GLN A 108 -0.67 29.52 21.48
CA GLN A 108 0.47 28.66 21.76
C GLN A 108 0.40 27.34 20.99
N LYS A 109 1.55 26.87 20.52
CA LYS A 109 1.67 25.62 19.76
C LYS A 109 2.49 24.61 20.53
N ARG A 110 1.92 23.42 20.75
CA ARG A 110 2.59 22.34 21.48
C ARG A 110 2.63 21.05 20.66
N PRO A 111 3.83 20.51 20.35
CA PRO A 111 3.95 19.20 19.72
C PRO A 111 3.76 18.08 20.75
N ILE A 112 2.96 17.07 20.39
CA ILE A 112 2.83 15.80 21.11
C ILE A 112 3.30 14.68 20.17
N PRO A 113 4.49 14.10 20.38
CA PRO A 113 4.97 12.98 19.58
C PRO A 113 3.96 11.82 19.55
N TYR A 114 3.88 11.11 18.42
CA TYR A 114 2.94 10.00 18.29
C TYR A 114 3.27 8.80 19.18
N GLY A 115 4.56 8.59 19.50
CA GLY A 115 5.03 7.51 20.36
C GLY A 115 6.43 7.75 20.92
N LYS A 116 7.08 6.68 21.39
CA LYS A 116 8.46 6.73 21.91
C LYS A 116 9.46 6.56 20.76
N GLY A 117 10.36 7.53 20.57
CA GLY A 117 11.39 7.47 19.53
C GLY A 117 10.90 7.89 18.14
N ASN A 118 11.34 7.18 17.09
CA ASN A 118 11.12 7.53 15.67
C ASN A 118 9.78 7.01 15.09
N GLU A 119 8.72 6.93 15.90
CA GLU A 119 7.40 6.56 15.36
C GLU A 119 6.81 7.70 14.52
N VAL A 120 6.59 7.42 13.24
CA VAL A 120 6.10 8.39 12.25
C VAL A 120 4.80 7.87 11.64
N GLN A 121 3.78 8.73 11.61
CA GLN A 121 2.62 8.54 10.75
C GLN A 121 2.85 9.28 9.44
N TYR A 122 2.20 8.87 8.36
CA TYR A 122 2.34 9.57 7.08
C TYR A 122 0.99 10.10 6.64
N SER A 123 0.93 11.35 6.19
CA SER A 123 -0.26 11.86 5.51
C SER A 123 -0.13 11.55 4.03
N THR A 124 -1.16 10.95 3.44
CA THR A 124 -1.29 10.77 1.99
C THR A 124 -2.62 11.32 1.53
N VAL A 125 -2.74 11.66 0.25
CA VAL A 125 -3.97 12.20 -0.32
C VAL A 125 -4.58 11.15 -1.23
N GLN A 126 -5.86 10.83 -1.04
CA GLN A 126 -6.55 9.86 -1.88
C GLN A 126 -6.80 10.38 -3.32
N TYR A 127 -6.64 11.68 -3.56
CA TYR A 127 -6.86 12.33 -4.84
C TYR A 127 -5.71 13.30 -5.13
N ILE A 128 -4.94 13.02 -6.17
CA ILE A 128 -3.95 13.96 -6.69
C ILE A 128 -4.23 14.08 -8.18
N HIS A 129 -4.76 15.24 -8.58
CA HIS A 129 -4.55 15.75 -9.92
C HIS A 129 -3.18 16.43 -9.96
N LYS A 130 -2.36 15.98 -10.90
CA LYS A 130 -1.39 16.84 -11.56
C LYS A 130 -1.87 17.04 -12.98
#